data_AF-A0A4S4H687-F1
#
_entry.id   AF-A0A4S4H687-F1
#
_cell.length_a   1.000
_cell.length_b   1.000
_cell.length_c   1.000
_cell.angle_alpha   90.00
_cell.angle_beta   90.00
_cell.angle_gamma   90.00
#
_symmetry.space_group_name_H-M   'P 1'
#
loop_
_entity.id
_entity.type
_entity.pdbx_description
1 polymer ?
#
loop_
_entity_poly.entity_id
_entity_poly.type
_entity_poly.pdbx_seq_one_letter_code
_entity_poly.pdbx_strand_id
1 'polypeptide(L)'
;MKNKLIIPVAGLLAVSFCSVAANAAENKGEISEKTIDMKMENKLIKKATEIITKLREDGYSCSQATFLGICQALGSELTEKQLKALSAGFRGGIGKTYENGTCGALSAGVMALGLYTPDDNDKGIALAGELFKHFKDTYGTVKCGDIVGQYQFTRCTGCCLCIAEKAVELLQRENIDLPLPDSITWNEAVQSKPQKS
;
A
#
# COMPACT_ATOMS: atom_id res chain seq x y z
N MET A 1 -23.04 66.63 -7.64
CA MET A 1 -23.94 65.80 -8.48
C MET A 1 -24.13 64.49 -7.72
N LYS A 2 -25.15 64.38 -6.84
CA LYS A 2 -26.56 63.96 -7.11
C LYS A 2 -26.60 62.51 -7.64
N ASN A 3 -27.15 61.48 -7.00
CA ASN A 3 -28.17 61.34 -5.93
C ASN A 3 -27.85 60.10 -5.06
N LYS A 4 -27.87 60.17 -3.71
CA LYS A 4 -29.00 60.06 -2.75
C LYS A 4 -29.79 58.74 -2.79
N LEU A 5 -29.70 57.97 -1.69
CA LEU A 5 -30.83 57.28 -1.02
C LEU A 5 -30.36 56.88 0.41
N ILE A 6 -30.67 57.63 1.48
CA ILE A 6 -31.86 57.65 2.37
C ILE A 6 -32.05 56.37 3.24
N ILE A 7 -31.90 56.62 4.55
CA ILE A 7 -32.07 55.89 5.85
C ILE A 7 -33.54 55.43 6.10
N PRO A 8 -34.00 54.87 7.26
CA PRO A 8 -33.50 53.96 8.33
C PRO A 8 -34.39 52.67 8.44
N VAL A 9 -34.20 51.76 9.41
CA VAL A 9 -35.12 51.59 10.59
C VAL A 9 -34.66 50.41 11.45
N ALA A 10 -34.70 50.62 12.76
CA ALA A 10 -34.54 49.64 13.82
C ALA A 10 -35.66 48.58 13.82
N GLY A 11 -35.31 47.32 14.10
CA GLY A 11 -36.27 46.24 14.30
C GLY A 11 -35.76 45.23 15.31
N LEU A 12 -36.06 45.49 16.59
CA LEU A 12 -36.11 44.48 17.65
C LEU A 12 -37.14 43.41 17.25
N LEU A 13 -36.80 42.11 17.33
CA LEU A 13 -37.69 40.95 17.56
C LEU A 13 -36.76 39.72 17.66
N ALA A 14 -36.33 39.35 18.87
CA ALA A 14 -36.99 38.39 19.76
C ALA A 14 -37.05 36.96 19.20
N VAL A 15 -36.38 36.07 19.96
CA VAL A 15 -36.55 34.62 20.14
C VAL A 15 -36.46 33.69 18.93
N SER A 16 -35.41 32.87 18.93
CA SER A 16 -35.60 31.44 19.25
C SER A 16 -34.27 30.83 19.68
N PHE A 17 -34.10 30.56 20.97
CA PHE A 17 -33.14 29.55 21.41
C PHE A 17 -33.74 28.19 21.04
N CYS A 18 -33.57 27.78 19.78
CA CYS A 18 -33.68 26.36 19.43
C CYS A 18 -32.36 25.71 19.83
N SER A 19 -32.44 24.93 20.90
CA SER A 19 -31.42 24.03 21.41
C SER A 19 -30.74 23.26 20.27
N VAL A 20 -29.46 23.56 20.01
CA VAL A 20 -28.58 22.62 19.30
C VAL A 20 -28.23 21.53 20.31
N ALA A 21 -29.14 20.58 20.46
CA ALA A 21 -28.94 19.33 21.15
C ALA A 21 -29.18 18.17 20.16
N ALA A 22 -28.33 18.08 19.15
CA ALA A 22 -28.10 16.88 18.37
C ALA A 22 -26.85 17.12 17.54
N ASN A 23 -25.75 16.42 17.87
CA ASN A 23 -24.60 16.05 17.01
C ASN A 23 -23.42 15.52 17.85
N ALA A 24 -23.70 14.81 18.95
CA ALA A 24 -22.67 14.15 19.76
C ALA A 24 -22.64 12.62 19.60
N ALA A 25 -23.63 12.04 18.89
CA ALA A 25 -23.79 10.60 18.73
C ALA A 25 -23.25 10.08 17.39
N GLU A 26 -23.37 10.84 16.29
CA GLU A 26 -22.86 10.43 14.97
C GLU A 26 -21.33 10.57 14.88
N ASN A 27 -20.75 11.63 15.46
CA ASN A 27 -19.31 11.89 15.47
C ASN A 27 -18.49 10.86 16.28
N LYS A 28 -19.09 10.17 17.26
CA LYS A 28 -18.38 9.14 18.05
C LYS A 28 -18.20 7.82 17.29
N GLY A 29 -19.14 7.46 16.41
CA GLY A 29 -19.06 6.26 15.58
C GLY A 29 -18.01 6.40 14.49
N GLU A 30 -18.06 7.50 13.75
CA GLU A 30 -17.14 7.78 12.64
C GLU A 30 -15.68 7.98 13.10
N ILE A 31 -15.46 8.65 14.24
CA ILE A 31 -14.11 8.77 14.83
C ILE A 31 -13.61 7.41 15.32
N SER A 32 -14.48 6.57 15.88
CA SER A 32 -14.12 5.22 16.35
C SER A 32 -13.70 4.32 15.19
N GLU A 33 -14.50 4.26 14.13
CA GLU A 33 -14.25 3.48 12.92
C GLU A 33 -12.96 3.93 12.21
N LYS A 34 -12.82 5.24 11.98
CA LYS A 34 -11.60 5.83 11.39
C LYS A 34 -10.35 5.58 12.24
N THR A 35 -10.48 5.58 13.57
CA THR A 35 -9.37 5.26 14.48
C THR A 35 -9.00 3.77 14.42
N ILE A 36 -9.98 2.89 14.23
CA ILE A 36 -9.76 1.44 14.08
C ILE A 36 -9.08 1.16 12.73
N ASP A 37 -9.53 1.79 11.64
CA ASP A 37 -8.97 1.65 10.31
C ASP A 37 -7.51 2.12 10.27
N MET A 38 -7.23 3.31 10.82
CA MET A 38 -5.87 3.80 10.96
C MET A 38 -4.99 2.87 11.82
N LYS A 39 -5.55 2.26 12.88
CA LYS A 39 -4.80 1.29 13.70
C LYS A 39 -4.50 -0.01 12.94
N MET A 40 -5.43 -0.48 12.11
CA MET A 40 -5.23 -1.68 11.29
C MET A 40 -4.24 -1.41 10.15
N GLU A 41 -4.34 -0.25 9.49
CA GLU A 41 -3.39 0.25 8.50
C GLU A 41 -1.96 0.22 9.04
N ASN A 42 -1.76 0.89 10.17
CA ASN A 42 -0.46 0.91 10.83
C ASN A 42 0.03 -0.48 11.25
N LYS A 43 -0.86 -1.44 11.53
CA LYS A 43 -0.50 -2.81 11.90
C LYS A 43 -0.01 -3.63 10.71
N LEU A 44 -0.71 -3.60 9.57
CA LEU A 44 -0.32 -4.38 8.40
C LEU A 44 0.93 -3.80 7.72
N ILE A 45 1.03 -2.48 7.63
CA ILE A 45 2.25 -1.80 7.18
C ILE A 45 3.45 -2.20 8.06
N LYS A 46 3.28 -2.15 9.39
CA LYS A 46 4.33 -2.58 10.32
C LYS A 46 4.72 -4.04 10.12
N LYS A 47 3.75 -4.94 9.98
CA LYS A 47 4.01 -6.37 9.73
C LYS A 47 4.79 -6.58 8.43
N ALA A 48 4.38 -5.93 7.35
CA ALA A 48 5.07 -6.02 6.05
C ALA A 48 6.52 -5.52 6.14
N THR A 49 6.72 -4.34 6.73
CA THR A 49 8.06 -3.73 6.84
C THR A 49 9.02 -4.53 7.72
N GLU A 50 8.55 -5.12 8.83
CA GLU A 50 9.35 -6.02 9.69
C GLU A 50 9.78 -7.29 8.93
N ILE A 51 8.85 -7.94 8.20
CA ILE A 51 9.14 -9.13 7.41
C ILE A 51 10.15 -8.81 6.29
N ILE A 52 9.93 -7.72 5.55
CA ILE A 52 10.82 -7.28 4.47
C ILE A 52 12.23 -7.03 5.00
N THR A 53 12.35 -6.36 6.13
CA THR A 53 13.65 -6.07 6.75
C THR A 53 14.40 -7.35 7.02
N LYS A 54 13.75 -8.33 7.67
CA LYS A 54 14.34 -9.65 7.94
C LYS A 54 14.74 -10.39 6.66
N LEU A 55 13.87 -10.43 5.64
CA LEU A 55 14.20 -11.07 4.36
C LEU A 55 15.41 -10.42 3.67
N ARG A 56 15.55 -9.10 3.77
CA ARG A 56 16.71 -8.36 3.23
C ARG A 56 18.00 -8.63 4.02
N GLU A 57 17.90 -8.86 5.32
CA GLU A 57 18.99 -9.33 6.18
C GLU A 57 19.43 -10.74 5.79
N ASP A 58 18.47 -11.63 5.53
CA ASP A 58 18.65 -13.02 5.08
C ASP A 58 19.13 -13.14 3.61
N GLY A 59 19.36 -12.02 2.92
CA GLY A 59 19.98 -11.99 1.59
C GLY A 59 19.02 -12.14 0.41
N TYR A 60 17.70 -12.10 0.64
CA TYR A 60 16.71 -12.05 -0.45
C TYR A 60 16.89 -10.77 -1.28
N SER A 61 16.62 -10.81 -2.58
CA SER A 61 16.68 -9.61 -3.43
C SER A 61 15.64 -8.57 -3.01
N CYS A 62 15.77 -7.32 -3.47
CA CYS A 62 14.77 -6.28 -3.21
C CYS A 62 13.39 -6.67 -3.75
N SER A 63 13.31 -7.23 -4.95
CA SER A 63 12.06 -7.71 -5.53
C SER A 63 11.45 -8.87 -4.75
N GLN A 64 12.28 -9.83 -4.31
CA GLN A 64 11.82 -10.98 -3.53
C GLN A 64 11.33 -10.55 -2.16
N ALA A 65 12.16 -9.82 -1.40
CA ALA A 65 11.80 -9.39 -0.05
C ALA A 65 10.50 -8.57 -0.05
N THR A 66 10.36 -7.62 -0.98
CA THR A 66 9.15 -6.79 -1.10
C THR A 66 7.92 -7.65 -1.41
N PHE A 67 7.97 -8.51 -2.42
CA PHE A 67 6.80 -9.30 -2.83
C PHE A 67 6.39 -10.30 -1.74
N LEU A 68 7.36 -11.06 -1.19
CA LEU A 68 7.11 -12.00 -0.10
C LEU A 68 6.58 -11.28 1.14
N GLY A 69 7.18 -10.14 1.50
CA GLY A 69 6.81 -9.42 2.71
C GLY A 69 5.40 -8.86 2.68
N ILE A 70 4.98 -8.29 1.55
CA ILE A 70 3.58 -7.87 1.35
C ILE A 70 2.66 -9.09 1.42
N CYS A 71 2.98 -10.17 0.70
CA CYS A 71 2.13 -11.36 0.65
C CYS A 71 2.01 -12.09 2.01
N GLN A 72 3.09 -12.13 2.80
CA GLN A 72 3.06 -12.72 4.15
C GLN A 72 2.34 -11.81 5.15
N ALA A 73 2.37 -10.49 4.95
CA ALA A 73 1.62 -9.55 5.78
C ALA A 73 0.12 -9.69 5.56
N LEU A 74 -0.29 -9.72 4.29
CA LEU A 74 -1.69 -9.67 3.85
C LEU A 74 -2.35 -11.05 3.65
N GLY A 75 -1.56 -12.14 3.58
CA GLY A 75 -2.05 -13.49 3.28
C GLY A 75 -2.07 -13.77 1.77
N SER A 76 -1.74 -14.99 1.36
CA SER A 76 -1.66 -15.38 -0.06
C SER A 76 -1.84 -16.89 -0.19
N GLU A 77 -2.54 -17.34 -1.23
CA GLU A 77 -2.66 -18.76 -1.57
C GLU A 77 -1.40 -19.32 -2.25
N LEU A 78 -0.54 -18.46 -2.78
CA LEU A 78 0.75 -18.85 -3.37
C LEU A 78 1.78 -19.16 -2.29
N THR A 79 2.54 -20.24 -2.48
CA THR A 79 3.63 -20.64 -1.59
C THR A 79 4.81 -19.66 -1.64
N GLU A 80 5.61 -19.60 -0.57
CA GLU A 80 6.85 -18.79 -0.54
C GLU A 80 7.76 -19.10 -1.73
N LYS A 81 7.92 -20.38 -2.09
CA LYS A 81 8.73 -20.81 -3.24
C LYS A 81 8.21 -20.21 -4.55
N GLN A 82 6.88 -20.19 -4.75
CA GLN A 82 6.26 -19.59 -5.94
C GLN A 82 6.46 -18.07 -5.95
N LEU A 83 6.15 -17.39 -4.84
CA LEU A 83 6.35 -15.94 -4.70
C LEU A 83 7.81 -15.54 -4.97
N LYS A 84 8.75 -16.31 -4.44
CA LYS A 84 10.20 -16.09 -4.61
C LYS A 84 10.64 -16.30 -6.04
N ALA A 85 10.08 -17.29 -6.73
CA ALA A 85 10.37 -17.57 -8.14
C ALA A 85 9.81 -16.48 -9.05
N LEU A 86 8.55 -16.08 -8.87
CA LEU A 86 7.88 -15.03 -9.66
C LEU A 86 8.60 -13.68 -9.58
N SER A 87 9.15 -13.35 -8.41
CA SER A 87 9.84 -12.07 -8.16
C SER A 87 11.34 -12.08 -8.46
N ALA A 88 11.96 -13.25 -8.70
CA ALA A 88 13.41 -13.38 -8.83
C ALA A 88 13.98 -12.57 -10.02
N GLY A 89 13.27 -12.60 -11.15
CA GLY A 89 13.69 -11.96 -12.40
C GLY A 89 13.87 -10.45 -12.26
N PHE A 90 13.17 -9.78 -11.33
CA PHE A 90 13.22 -8.33 -11.19
C PHE A 90 14.40 -7.81 -10.37
N ARG A 91 15.26 -8.69 -9.83
CA ARG A 91 16.46 -8.28 -9.08
C ARG A 91 17.37 -7.40 -9.95
N GLY A 92 17.83 -6.28 -9.38
CA GLY A 92 18.67 -5.31 -10.09
C GLY A 92 17.93 -4.63 -11.26
N GLY A 93 16.60 -4.73 -11.26
CA GLY A 93 15.68 -4.05 -12.15
C GLY A 93 15.31 -4.80 -13.43
N ILE A 94 15.08 -6.11 -13.37
CA ILE A 94 14.91 -7.04 -14.52
C ILE A 94 16.23 -7.68 -14.93
N GLY A 95 16.79 -8.51 -14.05
CA GLY A 95 17.92 -9.37 -14.39
C GLY A 95 19.27 -8.67 -14.31
N LYS A 96 19.42 -7.71 -13.40
CA LYS A 96 20.66 -6.96 -13.14
C LYS A 96 21.14 -6.11 -14.34
N THR A 97 20.21 -5.59 -15.13
CA THR A 97 20.53 -4.61 -16.17
C THR A 97 20.79 -3.22 -15.60
N TYR A 98 20.32 -2.94 -14.37
CA TYR A 98 20.48 -1.68 -13.64
C TYR A 98 20.02 -0.44 -14.41
N GLU A 99 20.85 0.12 -15.29
CA GLU A 99 20.64 1.38 -16.01
C GLU A 99 19.40 1.35 -16.92
N ASN A 100 19.07 0.17 -17.45
CA ASN A 100 17.93 -0.03 -18.35
C ASN A 100 16.69 -0.59 -17.64
N GLY A 101 16.79 -0.80 -16.34
CA GLY A 101 15.84 -1.60 -15.58
C GLY A 101 15.01 -0.81 -14.59
N THR A 102 13.69 -1.00 -14.59
CA THR A 102 12.80 -0.46 -13.55
C THR A 102 13.11 -1.11 -12.19
N CYS A 103 13.08 -0.34 -11.10
CA CYS A 103 13.35 -0.83 -9.74
C CYS A 103 12.57 -2.10 -9.41
N GLY A 104 13.29 -3.14 -8.96
CA GLY A 104 12.68 -4.43 -8.65
C GLY A 104 11.71 -4.43 -7.47
N ALA A 105 11.87 -3.52 -6.50
CA ALA A 105 10.91 -3.34 -5.42
C ALA A 105 9.59 -2.77 -5.96
N LEU A 106 9.66 -1.76 -6.85
CA LEU A 106 8.48 -1.19 -7.50
C LEU A 106 7.75 -2.25 -8.34
N SER A 107 8.46 -3.04 -9.15
CA SER A 107 7.86 -4.14 -9.90
C SER A 107 7.15 -5.16 -9.00
N ALA A 108 7.74 -5.48 -7.84
CA ALA A 108 7.13 -6.36 -6.85
C ALA A 108 5.86 -5.77 -6.22
N GLY A 109 5.81 -4.46 -5.97
CA GLY A 109 4.60 -3.79 -5.52
C GLY A 109 3.49 -3.82 -6.57
N VAL A 110 3.82 -3.58 -7.85
CA VAL A 110 2.86 -3.71 -8.96
C VAL A 110 2.30 -5.14 -9.07
N MET A 111 3.16 -6.15 -8.92
CA MET A 111 2.73 -7.55 -8.86
C MET A 111 1.78 -7.82 -7.69
N ALA A 112 2.06 -7.27 -6.51
CA ALA A 112 1.20 -7.43 -5.34
C ALA A 112 -0.18 -6.78 -5.56
N LEU A 113 -0.23 -5.57 -6.12
CA LEU A 113 -1.49 -4.91 -6.42
C LEU A 113 -2.36 -5.77 -7.35
N GLY A 114 -1.79 -6.29 -8.44
CA GLY A 114 -2.52 -7.19 -9.34
C GLY A 114 -2.95 -8.51 -8.68
N LEU A 115 -2.14 -9.07 -7.78
CA LEU A 115 -2.49 -10.29 -7.03
C LEU A 115 -3.73 -10.08 -6.14
N TYR A 116 -3.89 -8.89 -5.57
CA TYR A 116 -4.99 -8.56 -4.67
C TYR A 116 -6.18 -7.87 -5.36
N THR A 117 -6.08 -7.53 -6.66
CA THR A 117 -7.21 -7.06 -7.48
C THR A 117 -7.51 -8.01 -8.65
N PRO A 118 -7.64 -9.34 -8.44
CA PRO A 118 -7.66 -10.32 -9.53
C PRO A 118 -8.88 -10.19 -10.46
N ASP A 119 -10.02 -9.72 -9.93
CA ASP A 119 -11.27 -9.59 -10.67
C ASP A 119 -11.53 -8.17 -11.22
N ASP A 120 -10.65 -7.21 -10.89
CA ASP A 120 -10.75 -5.82 -11.31
C ASP A 120 -9.40 -5.30 -11.82
N ASN A 121 -9.11 -5.66 -13.08
CA ASN A 121 -7.86 -5.28 -13.74
C ASN A 121 -7.71 -3.76 -13.86
N ASP A 122 -8.79 -3.02 -14.10
CA ASP A 122 -8.74 -1.56 -14.24
C ASP A 122 -8.35 -0.90 -12.91
N LYS A 123 -8.88 -1.40 -11.78
CA LYS A 123 -8.42 -1.00 -10.45
C LYS A 123 -6.96 -1.34 -10.23
N GLY A 124 -6.52 -2.56 -10.57
CA GLY A 124 -5.12 -2.96 -10.46
C GLY A 124 -4.18 -2.03 -11.25
N ILE A 125 -4.57 -1.65 -12.47
CA ILE A 125 -3.84 -0.70 -13.30
C ILE A 125 -3.79 0.69 -12.68
N ALA A 126 -4.92 1.18 -12.16
CA ALA A 126 -5.00 2.49 -11.52
C ALA A 126 -4.10 2.58 -10.28
N LEU A 127 -4.18 1.59 -9.38
CA LEU A 127 -3.35 1.52 -8.17
C LEU A 127 -1.85 1.40 -8.53
N ALA A 128 -1.50 0.64 -9.57
CA ALA A 128 -0.12 0.53 -10.04
C ALA A 128 0.41 1.88 -10.55
N GLY A 129 -0.44 2.67 -11.21
CA GLY A 129 -0.13 4.05 -11.63
C GLY A 129 0.13 4.98 -10.45
N GLU A 130 -0.70 4.91 -9.41
CA GLU A 130 -0.50 5.67 -8.17
C GLU A 130 0.80 5.27 -7.46
N LEU A 131 1.07 3.96 -7.32
CA LEU A 131 2.28 3.44 -6.70
C LEU A 131 3.53 3.87 -7.47
N PHE A 132 3.49 3.80 -8.81
CA PHE A 132 4.58 4.28 -9.68
C PHE A 132 4.85 5.76 -9.45
N LYS A 133 3.79 6.59 -9.43
CA LYS A 133 3.92 8.03 -9.22
C LYS A 133 4.51 8.33 -7.85
N HIS A 134 3.99 7.72 -6.79
CA HIS A 134 4.51 7.88 -5.44
C HIS A 134 6.00 7.53 -5.35
N PHE A 135 6.42 6.41 -5.94
CA PHE A 135 7.81 5.98 -5.94
C PHE A 135 8.70 6.95 -6.73
N LYS A 136 8.25 7.37 -7.91
CA LYS A 136 8.98 8.33 -8.75
C LYS A 136 9.11 9.70 -8.07
N ASP A 137 8.07 10.18 -7.40
CA ASP A 137 8.12 11.45 -6.68
C ASP A 137 9.08 11.36 -5.48
N THR A 138 9.14 10.21 -4.81
CA THR A 138 10.04 9.95 -3.67
C THR A 138 11.52 9.87 -4.08
N TYR A 139 11.83 9.18 -5.18
CA TYR A 139 13.21 8.90 -5.60
C TYR A 139 13.69 9.69 -6.83
N GLY A 140 12.83 10.50 -7.44
CA GLY A 140 13.09 11.26 -8.67
C GLY A 140 13.10 10.43 -9.97
N THR A 141 13.24 9.11 -9.87
CA THR A 141 13.32 8.17 -10.99
C THR A 141 12.79 6.80 -10.57
N VAL A 142 12.52 5.95 -11.55
CA VAL A 142 12.15 4.54 -11.33
C VAL A 142 13.26 3.58 -11.78
N LYS A 143 14.33 4.09 -12.39
CA LYS A 143 15.44 3.26 -12.90
C LYS A 143 16.32 2.80 -11.76
N CYS A 144 16.61 1.50 -11.71
CA CYS A 144 17.36 0.89 -10.63
C CYS A 144 18.80 1.42 -10.55
N GLY A 145 19.47 1.60 -11.70
CA GLY A 145 20.83 2.13 -11.77
C GLY A 145 20.94 3.53 -11.18
N ASP A 146 20.07 4.44 -11.61
CA ASP A 146 20.04 5.83 -11.14
C ASP A 146 19.85 5.91 -9.62
N ILE A 147 18.92 5.12 -9.06
CA ILE A 147 18.65 5.11 -7.61
C ILE A 147 19.87 4.58 -6.85
N VAL A 148 20.42 3.45 -7.28
CA VAL A 148 21.60 2.86 -6.63
C VAL A 148 22.78 3.84 -6.68
N GLY A 149 23.00 4.50 -7.81
CA GLY A 149 24.06 5.50 -7.98
C GLY A 149 23.83 6.76 -7.14
N GLN A 150 22.61 7.31 -7.11
CA GLN A 150 22.30 8.52 -6.36
C GLN A 150 22.47 8.33 -4.85
N TYR A 151 22.03 7.20 -4.31
CA TYR A 151 22.03 6.95 -2.86
C TYR A 151 23.15 6.02 -2.38
N GLN A 152 24.02 5.55 -3.28
CA GLN A 152 25.15 4.65 -3.00
C GLN A 152 24.73 3.40 -2.21
N PHE A 153 23.58 2.83 -2.57
CA PHE A 153 23.00 1.70 -1.85
C PHE A 153 23.76 0.39 -2.12
N THR A 154 24.26 -0.25 -1.07
CA THR A 154 24.71 -1.66 -1.13
C THR A 154 23.53 -2.62 -1.03
N ARG A 155 22.47 -2.22 -0.30
CA ARG A 155 21.18 -2.91 -0.19
C ARG A 155 20.05 -1.88 -0.18
N CYS A 156 19.21 -1.88 -1.21
CA CYS A 156 18.09 -0.93 -1.35
C CYS A 156 16.88 -1.29 -0.47
N THR A 157 17.08 -1.47 0.84
CA THR A 157 15.98 -1.80 1.77
C THR A 157 14.97 -0.66 1.86
N GLY A 158 15.42 0.60 1.80
CA GLY A 158 14.52 1.76 1.77
C GLY A 158 13.48 1.71 0.65
N CYS A 159 13.89 1.34 -0.58
CA CYS A 159 12.93 1.17 -1.69
C CYS A 159 11.90 0.07 -1.42
N CYS A 160 12.29 -0.99 -0.69
CA CYS A 160 11.36 -2.08 -0.35
C CYS A 160 10.31 -1.59 0.66
N LEU A 161 10.74 -0.84 1.68
CA LEU A 161 9.85 -0.30 2.71
C LEU A 161 8.89 0.74 2.14
N CYS A 162 9.40 1.69 1.35
CA CYS A 162 8.59 2.71 0.68
C CYS A 162 7.48 2.07 -0.19
N ILE A 163 7.83 1.03 -0.96
CA ILE A 163 6.82 0.33 -1.78
C ILE A 163 5.83 -0.43 -0.92
N ALA A 164 6.28 -1.13 0.12
CA ALA A 164 5.38 -1.91 0.97
C ALA A 164 4.39 -1.03 1.73
N GLU A 165 4.86 0.07 2.31
CA GLU A 165 4.01 1.08 2.96
C GLU A 165 2.91 1.54 2.02
N LYS A 166 3.28 2.03 0.82
CA LYS A 166 2.30 2.57 -0.11
C LYS A 166 1.39 1.50 -0.71
N ALA A 167 1.91 0.33 -1.06
CA ALA A 167 1.08 -0.75 -1.63
C ALA A 167 0.05 -1.27 -0.62
N VAL A 168 0.45 -1.43 0.64
CA VAL A 168 -0.47 -1.87 1.70
C VAL A 168 -1.52 -0.78 1.98
N GLU A 169 -1.13 0.50 2.07
CA GLU A 169 -2.07 1.64 2.17
C GLU A 169 -3.12 1.60 1.04
N LEU A 170 -2.67 1.46 -0.21
CA LEU A 170 -3.55 1.43 -1.38
C LEU A 170 -4.54 0.27 -1.34
N LEU A 171 -4.10 -0.93 -0.94
CA LEU A 171 -4.96 -2.11 -0.87
C LEU A 171 -5.99 -2.01 0.26
N GLN A 172 -5.61 -1.43 1.39
CA GLN A 172 -6.53 -1.23 2.50
C GLN A 172 -7.56 -0.14 2.20
N ARG A 173 -7.16 0.93 1.51
CA ARG A 173 -8.07 1.99 1.07
C ARG A 173 -9.22 1.47 0.20
N GLU A 174 -8.94 0.45 -0.60
CA GLU A 174 -9.94 -0.20 -1.47
C GLU A 174 -10.77 -1.28 -0.75
N ASN A 175 -10.55 -1.46 0.57
CA ASN A 175 -11.19 -2.47 1.41
C ASN A 175 -11.16 -3.87 0.78
N ILE A 176 -10.01 -4.25 0.22
CA ILE A 176 -9.87 -5.56 -0.41
C ILE A 176 -9.91 -6.63 0.67
N ASP A 177 -10.85 -7.57 0.54
CA ASP A 177 -10.95 -8.75 1.41
C ASP A 177 -9.64 -9.54 1.34
N LEU A 178 -8.82 -9.37 2.38
CA LEU A 178 -7.56 -10.07 2.50
C LEU A 178 -7.82 -11.53 2.90
N PRO A 179 -7.10 -12.51 2.33
CA PRO A 179 -7.17 -13.88 2.81
C PRO A 179 -6.78 -13.92 4.29
N LEU A 180 -7.76 -14.23 5.16
CA LEU A 180 -7.54 -14.22 6.60
C LEU A 180 -6.40 -15.20 6.98
N PRO A 181 -5.45 -14.79 7.84
CA PRO A 181 -4.24 -15.55 8.12
C PRO A 181 -4.45 -16.89 8.83
N ASP A 182 -5.65 -17.14 9.37
CA ASP A 182 -5.91 -18.29 10.24
C ASP A 182 -6.37 -19.55 9.48
N SER A 183 -6.65 -19.49 8.17
CA SER A 183 -7.12 -20.65 7.39
C SER A 183 -6.06 -21.29 6.50
N ILE A 184 -4.88 -20.68 6.35
CA ILE A 184 -3.79 -21.24 5.54
C ILE A 184 -2.61 -21.51 6.47
N THR A 185 -2.62 -22.68 7.11
CA THR A 185 -1.37 -23.19 7.67
C THR A 185 -0.46 -23.55 6.50
N TRP A 186 0.66 -22.85 6.40
CA TRP A 186 1.66 -22.98 5.32
C TRP A 186 2.10 -24.43 5.03
N ASN A 187 1.89 -25.36 5.96
CA ASN A 187 2.24 -26.78 5.83
C ASN A 187 1.24 -27.61 5.00
N GLU A 188 -0.04 -27.24 4.93
CA GLU A 188 -1.08 -28.06 4.29
C GLU A 188 -1.12 -27.87 2.76
N ALA A 189 -0.83 -26.66 2.27
CA ALA A 189 -0.76 -26.37 0.82
C ALA A 189 0.38 -27.10 0.09
N VAL A 190 1.34 -27.67 0.84
CA VAL A 190 2.47 -28.44 0.29
C VAL A 190 2.12 -29.91 0.04
N GLN A 191 1.13 -30.47 0.75
CA GLN A 191 0.88 -31.92 0.75
C GLN A 191 -0.18 -32.40 -0.24
N SER A 192 -0.87 -31.52 -0.97
CA SER A 192 -2.01 -31.92 -1.81
C SER A 192 -1.69 -32.25 -3.27
N LYS A 193 -0.41 -32.31 -3.70
CA LYS A 193 -0.09 -32.84 -5.04
C LYS A 193 0.20 -34.34 -4.98
N PRO A 194 -0.63 -35.21 -5.58
CA PRO A 194 -0.22 -36.60 -5.77
C PRO A 194 0.97 -36.63 -6.72
N GLN A 195 2.05 -37.30 -6.30
CA GLN A 195 3.13 -37.69 -7.21
C GLN A 195 2.52 -38.55 -8.32
N LYS A 196 2.48 -38.01 -9.54
CA LYS A 196 2.24 -38.85 -10.72
C LYS A 196 3.49 -39.69 -10.94
N SER A 197 3.24 -41.00 -10.99
CA SER A 197 4.15 -42.10 -11.33
C SER A 197 4.95 -41.86 -12.60
#